data_AF-A0A3M7LY99-F1
#
_entry.id   AF-A0A3M7LY99-F1
#
_cell.length_a   1.000
_cell.length_b   1.000
_cell.length_c   1.000
_cell.angle_alpha   90.00
_cell.angle_beta   90.00
_cell.angle_gamma   90.00
#
_symmetry.space_group_name_H-M   'P 1'
#
loop_
_entity.id
_entity.type
_entity.pdbx_description
1 polymer ?
#
loop_
_entity_poly.entity_id
_entity_poly.type
_entity_poly.pdbx_seq_one_letter_code
_entity_poly.pdbx_strand_id
1 'polypeptide(L)'
;MRFLSFFTAGLLSISSVAASPYTPMDKRAVSTDGSCGGSQGLTCKGSGLGDCCSQYGYCGSSTAYCGTGCQAGFGSCGSKPSPSTSKTSSAVPTGTPSASPSASAAGDVLQCLNAKDVPYKMSSDAAYPELSEPYNLRLPYKPAAIVLPITNQHVQDAVVCAGQAGLKVQAKSGGHSYASFSSGGKDGSMQINLQSFQSVELDKSTGIAAVGGGVRLGNLADGIYNQGKAAVAQGTCPGVGIGGHYTHGGYGHASRNWGLAMDQIVAAEVVLANGTLIKATPTNSADVYYAIRGAAESFGIVTKFYVQTHAAPASITYFSFVFNGIQSSKTTWTNTFLHIQEFAKNATVIDNRISFGIYLDNGGSYSLSGAFFGSVDEFNTKIRPELLRTLPSATATVNSMGWYDYTVLVSGKKTIKEPLTGYDEHENFFAKSVTVPESTGFTANTLNALYDYLKTAGSVQWYIIINLYGGPGSAINSKGLDFSAYNDRESLWVLQNYGYGAESIDFVNGINKAIIDAQPQTSFGAYLNYVDPSYDAATAHKLYYGDVVYSRLAALKKRVDPNSVFWNPQAIGA
;
A
#
# COMPACT_ATOMS: atom_id res chain seq x y z
N MET A 1 11.72 15.11 -8.16
CA MET A 1 10.65 15.01 -9.20
C MET A 1 9.67 16.15 -9.02
N ARG A 2 8.85 16.52 -10.02
CA ARG A 2 7.71 17.45 -9.89
C ARG A 2 6.63 17.04 -10.90
N PHE A 3 5.42 16.61 -10.49
CA PHE A 3 4.11 16.78 -11.18
C PHE A 3 2.96 16.13 -10.38
N LEU A 4 1.75 16.71 -10.27
CA LEU A 4 1.23 17.93 -9.54
C LEU A 4 -0.38 17.85 -9.61
N SER A 5 -1.34 18.33 -8.72
CA SER A 5 -2.69 17.63 -8.32
C SER A 5 -4.18 18.15 -8.31
N PHE A 6 -5.22 17.21 -8.19
CA PHE A 6 -6.66 17.22 -7.62
C PHE A 6 -7.83 16.18 -8.10
N PHE A 7 -9.19 16.31 -7.82
CA PHE A 7 -10.27 15.19 -7.81
C PHE A 7 -11.73 15.28 -8.51
N THR A 8 -13.03 14.98 -8.02
CA THR A 8 -14.01 14.16 -7.06
C THR A 8 -15.71 14.55 -7.31
N ALA A 9 -17.84 13.69 -6.85
CA ALA A 9 -18.69 12.73 -5.95
C ALA A 9 -19.50 11.56 -6.62
N GLY A 10 -20.38 10.72 -6.03
CA GLY A 10 -21.06 10.55 -4.70
C GLY A 10 -22.58 10.32 -4.90
N LEU A 11 -23.49 10.06 -3.91
CA LEU A 11 -23.45 9.61 -2.50
C LEU A 11 -24.94 9.43 -2.02
N LEU A 12 -25.41 8.28 -1.46
CA LEU A 12 -26.75 8.14 -0.81
C LEU A 12 -26.85 6.99 0.26
N SER A 13 -28.01 6.78 0.92
CA SER A 13 -28.11 6.49 2.38
C SER A 13 -28.80 5.16 2.87
N ILE A 14 -29.26 5.12 4.14
CA ILE A 14 -29.25 3.96 5.09
C ILE A 14 -30.64 3.67 5.74
N SER A 15 -30.87 2.49 6.34
CA SER A 15 -31.97 2.21 7.32
C SER A 15 -31.60 1.09 8.34
N SER A 16 -32.38 0.91 9.42
CA SER A 16 -32.01 0.16 10.66
C SER A 16 -33.07 -0.86 11.15
N VAL A 17 -32.70 -1.78 12.07
CA VAL A 17 -33.56 -2.84 12.65
C VAL A 17 -33.25 -3.05 14.16
N ALA A 18 -34.21 -3.59 14.94
CA ALA A 18 -34.20 -3.67 16.41
C ALA A 18 -33.95 -5.08 17.02
N ALA A 19 -33.89 -5.17 18.36
CA ALA A 19 -33.44 -6.34 19.15
C ALA A 19 -34.55 -7.32 19.61
N SER A 20 -34.15 -8.42 20.28
CA SER A 20 -35.02 -9.55 20.69
C SER A 20 -34.78 -10.03 22.15
N PRO A 21 -35.67 -10.88 22.73
CA PRO A 21 -35.86 -11.00 24.19
C PRO A 21 -34.91 -11.97 24.95
N TYR A 22 -35.03 -11.99 26.28
CA TYR A 22 -34.01 -12.43 27.24
C TYR A 22 -34.31 -13.78 27.94
N THR A 23 -33.39 -14.75 27.83
CA THR A 23 -33.42 -16.04 28.54
C THR A 23 -32.75 -15.95 29.92
N PRO A 24 -33.21 -16.62 31.00
CA PRO A 24 -32.52 -16.62 32.30
C PRO A 24 -31.05 -17.09 32.25
N MET A 25 -30.22 -16.64 33.21
CA MET A 25 -28.75 -16.84 33.14
C MET A 25 -28.30 -18.28 33.41
N ASP A 26 -28.86 -18.95 34.42
CA ASP A 26 -28.29 -20.19 35.00
C ASP A 26 -28.53 -21.47 34.15
N LYS A 27 -28.86 -21.30 32.87
CA LYS A 27 -28.96 -22.38 31.86
C LYS A 27 -28.14 -22.11 30.59
N ARG A 28 -27.27 -21.09 30.61
CA ARG A 28 -26.42 -20.70 29.48
C ARG A 28 -25.15 -21.54 29.43
N ALA A 29 -24.74 -21.98 28.24
CA ALA A 29 -23.53 -22.78 28.06
C ALA A 29 -22.27 -21.93 28.25
N VAL A 30 -21.23 -22.51 28.85
CA VAL A 30 -19.96 -21.82 29.13
C VAL A 30 -19.13 -21.71 27.85
N SER A 31 -18.58 -20.52 27.60
CA SER A 31 -17.77 -20.22 26.43
C SER A 31 -16.42 -20.95 26.43
N THR A 32 -16.10 -21.59 25.31
CA THR A 32 -14.84 -22.30 25.05
C THR A 32 -14.01 -21.68 23.92
N ASP A 33 -14.64 -20.87 23.05
CA ASP A 33 -13.99 -20.12 21.96
C ASP A 33 -13.71 -18.65 22.32
N GLY A 34 -14.22 -18.19 23.46
CA GLY A 34 -14.10 -16.82 23.95
C GLY A 34 -15.24 -15.90 23.56
N SER A 35 -16.26 -16.37 22.83
CA SER A 35 -17.45 -15.60 22.47
C SER A 35 -18.54 -15.64 23.55
N CYS A 36 -19.32 -14.56 23.68
CA CYS A 36 -20.39 -14.43 24.66
C CYS A 36 -21.44 -13.38 24.27
N GLY A 37 -22.54 -13.32 25.01
CA GLY A 37 -23.54 -12.25 24.88
C GLY A 37 -24.81 -12.63 24.14
N GLY A 38 -25.71 -11.65 23.98
CA GLY A 38 -27.09 -11.86 23.51
C GLY A 38 -27.25 -12.45 22.11
N SER A 39 -26.25 -12.30 21.25
CA SER A 39 -26.22 -12.87 19.90
C SER A 39 -25.87 -14.37 19.86
N GLN A 40 -25.17 -14.89 20.88
CA GLN A 40 -24.68 -16.29 20.92
C GLN A 40 -25.28 -17.11 22.07
N GLY A 41 -25.82 -16.47 23.11
CA GLY A 41 -26.37 -17.15 24.29
C GLY A 41 -25.33 -17.67 25.30
N LEU A 42 -24.03 -17.62 24.96
CA LEU A 42 -22.93 -18.19 25.76
C LEU A 42 -22.49 -17.27 26.91
N THR A 43 -22.13 -17.87 28.05
CA THR A 43 -21.64 -17.18 29.24
C THR A 43 -20.14 -17.38 29.46
N CYS A 44 -19.45 -16.36 29.93
CA CYS A 44 -18.03 -16.42 30.30
C CYS A 44 -17.81 -16.97 31.71
N LYS A 45 -18.84 -16.98 32.56
CA LYS A 45 -18.74 -17.39 33.97
C LYS A 45 -18.38 -18.88 34.07
N GLY A 46 -17.18 -19.17 34.59
CA GLY A 46 -16.58 -20.51 34.62
C GLY A 46 -15.69 -20.85 33.41
N SER A 47 -15.45 -19.91 32.49
CA SER A 47 -14.54 -20.11 31.35
C SER A 47 -13.08 -19.94 31.76
N GLY A 48 -12.20 -20.84 31.28
CA GLY A 48 -10.75 -20.71 31.43
C GLY A 48 -10.15 -19.48 30.73
N LEU A 49 -10.93 -18.78 29.90
CA LEU A 49 -10.56 -17.53 29.22
C LEU A 49 -10.84 -16.29 30.09
N GLY A 50 -11.65 -16.42 31.15
CA GLY A 50 -11.97 -15.35 32.10
C GLY A 50 -13.47 -15.07 32.22
N ASP A 51 -13.91 -14.70 33.43
CA ASP A 51 -15.33 -14.69 33.82
C ASP A 51 -16.19 -13.55 33.24
N CYS A 52 -15.61 -12.49 32.67
CA CYS A 52 -16.33 -11.28 32.29
C CYS A 52 -16.62 -11.23 30.79
N CYS A 53 -17.88 -10.98 30.41
CA CYS A 53 -18.28 -10.77 29.03
C CYS A 53 -18.24 -9.28 28.68
N SER A 54 -17.32 -8.87 27.82
CA SER A 54 -17.18 -7.49 27.35
C SER A 54 -18.39 -7.00 26.54
N GLN A 55 -18.51 -5.68 26.36
CA GLN A 55 -19.54 -5.06 25.50
C GLN A 55 -19.48 -5.51 24.04
N TYR A 56 -18.34 -6.07 23.60
CA TYR A 56 -18.11 -6.57 22.25
C TYR A 56 -18.42 -8.07 22.07
N GLY A 57 -18.86 -8.76 23.14
CA GLY A 57 -19.22 -10.18 23.08
C GLY A 57 -18.02 -11.13 23.20
N TYR A 58 -16.97 -10.73 23.92
CA TYR A 58 -15.80 -11.59 24.22
C TYR A 58 -15.54 -11.75 25.71
N CYS A 59 -15.02 -12.92 26.11
CA CYS A 59 -14.64 -13.28 27.48
C CYS A 59 -13.23 -12.81 27.88
N GLY A 60 -13.06 -12.45 29.14
CA GLY A 60 -11.76 -12.12 29.72
C GLY A 60 -11.82 -11.75 31.21
N SER A 61 -10.66 -11.52 31.83
CA SER A 61 -10.53 -11.20 33.28
C SER A 61 -9.99 -9.80 33.58
N SER A 62 -9.67 -8.98 32.57
CA SER A 62 -9.14 -7.62 32.78
C SER A 62 -10.24 -6.56 32.81
N THR A 63 -9.91 -5.33 33.21
CA THR A 63 -10.84 -4.19 33.24
C THR A 63 -11.46 -3.87 31.87
N ALA A 64 -10.82 -4.25 30.76
CA ALA A 64 -11.40 -4.12 29.42
C ALA A 64 -12.59 -5.07 29.17
N TYR A 65 -12.70 -6.15 29.95
CA TYR A 65 -13.78 -7.14 29.88
C TYR A 65 -14.77 -6.98 31.03
N CYS A 66 -14.29 -6.69 32.25
CA CYS A 66 -15.10 -6.58 33.47
C CYS A 66 -15.66 -5.17 33.74
N GLY A 67 -15.20 -4.15 33.01
CA GLY A 67 -15.51 -2.73 33.24
C GLY A 67 -16.76 -2.23 32.52
N THR A 68 -16.71 -0.97 32.06
CA THR A 68 -17.82 -0.29 31.38
C THR A 68 -18.37 -1.09 30.20
N GLY A 69 -19.69 -1.26 30.16
CA GLY A 69 -20.38 -2.02 29.11
C GLY A 69 -20.32 -3.54 29.24
N CYS A 70 -19.64 -4.09 30.26
CA CYS A 70 -19.65 -5.52 30.54
C CYS A 70 -21.08 -6.07 30.65
N GLN A 71 -21.36 -7.15 29.92
CA GLN A 71 -22.68 -7.75 29.80
C GLN A 71 -22.97 -8.66 31.01
N ALA A 72 -23.55 -8.08 32.08
CA ALA A 72 -23.83 -8.80 33.33
C ALA A 72 -24.73 -10.05 33.21
N GLY A 73 -25.47 -10.20 32.10
CA GLY A 73 -26.18 -11.44 31.80
C GLY A 73 -25.27 -12.63 31.44
N PHE A 74 -24.03 -12.37 31.06
CA PHE A 74 -23.13 -13.33 30.42
C PHE A 74 -21.72 -13.33 31.06
N GLY A 75 -21.51 -12.64 32.18
CA GLY A 75 -20.23 -12.65 32.91
C GLY A 75 -20.20 -11.80 34.19
N SER A 76 -19.14 -11.96 34.98
CA SER A 76 -18.98 -11.45 36.36
C SER A 76 -18.55 -9.97 36.45
N CYS A 77 -19.32 -9.08 35.83
CA CYS A 77 -19.02 -7.66 35.69
C CYS A 77 -18.80 -6.91 37.02
N GLY A 78 -17.97 -5.85 36.98
CA GLY A 78 -17.67 -5.00 38.15
C GLY A 78 -16.72 -5.60 39.19
N SER A 79 -16.37 -6.88 39.08
CA SER A 79 -15.44 -7.56 39.98
C SER A 79 -14.01 -7.05 39.78
N LYS A 80 -13.34 -6.63 40.86
CA LYS A 80 -11.88 -6.42 40.84
C LYS A 80 -11.18 -7.79 40.70
N PRO A 81 -10.09 -7.89 39.93
CA PRO A 81 -9.39 -9.17 39.75
C PRO A 81 -8.79 -9.66 41.06
N SER A 82 -9.12 -10.90 41.45
CA SER A 82 -8.47 -11.60 42.55
C SER A 82 -7.23 -12.35 42.02
N PRO A 83 -6.07 -12.30 42.68
CA PRO A 83 -4.82 -12.82 42.13
C PRO A 83 -4.73 -14.35 42.22
N SER A 84 -4.85 -15.04 41.08
CA SER A 84 -4.46 -16.45 40.95
C SER A 84 -2.93 -16.56 40.95
N THR A 85 -2.38 -17.25 41.94
CA THR A 85 -0.92 -17.38 42.11
C THR A 85 -0.32 -18.41 41.15
N SER A 86 0.58 -17.97 40.27
CA SER A 86 1.60 -18.81 39.65
C SER A 86 2.98 -18.15 39.82
N LYS A 87 3.97 -18.92 40.26
CA LYS A 87 5.33 -18.43 40.50
C LYS A 87 6.20 -18.65 39.26
N THR A 88 6.80 -17.58 38.74
CA THR A 88 8.04 -17.66 37.95
C THR A 88 8.90 -16.42 38.20
N SER A 89 10.22 -16.60 38.14
CA SER A 89 11.21 -15.63 38.57
C SER A 89 11.43 -14.49 37.57
N SER A 90 11.53 -13.26 38.07
CA SER A 90 11.92 -12.08 37.28
C SER A 90 13.35 -12.20 36.74
N ALA A 91 13.48 -12.23 35.42
CA ALA A 91 14.70 -11.87 34.70
C ALA A 91 14.30 -11.08 33.45
N VAL A 92 14.87 -9.90 33.25
CA VAL A 92 14.57 -9.04 32.09
C VAL A 92 15.44 -9.48 30.91
N PRO A 93 14.86 -9.91 29.79
CA PRO A 93 15.59 -9.98 28.53
C PRO A 93 15.65 -8.58 27.94
N THR A 94 16.83 -7.97 27.92
CA THR A 94 17.13 -6.91 26.95
C THR A 94 17.01 -7.47 25.53
N GLY A 95 16.75 -6.59 24.55
CA GLY A 95 16.19 -6.97 23.25
C GLY A 95 16.91 -8.10 22.52
N THR A 96 16.14 -9.09 22.05
CA THR A 96 16.62 -10.19 21.23
C THR A 96 17.15 -9.68 19.89
N PRO A 97 18.40 -9.97 19.50
CA PRO A 97 18.82 -9.80 18.10
C PRO A 97 17.96 -10.69 17.19
N SER A 98 17.63 -10.23 15.98
CA SER A 98 17.05 -11.13 14.98
C SER A 98 18.10 -12.19 14.64
N ALA A 99 17.87 -13.45 15.02
CA ALA A 99 18.85 -14.50 14.82
C ALA A 99 19.05 -14.74 13.31
N SER A 100 20.30 -14.56 12.86
CA SER A 100 20.73 -15.08 11.55
C SER A 100 20.44 -16.59 11.47
N PRO A 101 20.08 -17.12 10.29
CA PRO A 101 19.89 -18.56 10.13
C PRO A 101 21.15 -19.32 10.57
N SER A 102 20.96 -20.49 11.18
CA SER A 102 22.08 -21.35 11.53
C SER A 102 22.84 -21.77 10.27
N ALA A 103 24.14 -22.05 10.41
CA ALA A 103 24.96 -22.54 9.31
C ALA A 103 24.41 -23.84 8.68
N SER A 104 23.65 -24.63 9.44
CA SER A 104 22.91 -25.80 8.91
C SER A 104 21.81 -25.38 7.94
N ALA A 105 20.88 -24.49 8.33
CA ALA A 105 19.77 -24.06 7.48
C ALA A 105 20.25 -23.37 6.18
N ALA A 106 21.39 -22.67 6.26
CA ALA A 106 22.06 -22.11 5.09
C ALA A 106 22.73 -23.17 4.19
N GLY A 107 23.12 -24.33 4.72
CA GLY A 107 23.58 -25.48 3.92
C GLY A 107 22.41 -26.26 3.31
N ASP A 108 21.40 -26.58 4.12
CA ASP A 108 20.22 -27.38 3.76
C ASP A 108 19.47 -26.78 2.56
N VAL A 109 19.26 -25.45 2.57
CA VAL A 109 18.59 -24.74 1.47
C VAL A 109 19.40 -24.81 0.16
N LEU A 110 20.72 -24.73 0.22
CA LEU A 110 21.57 -24.78 -0.97
C LEU A 110 21.65 -26.20 -1.53
N GLN A 111 21.69 -27.23 -0.68
CA GLN A 111 21.61 -28.61 -1.14
C GLN A 111 20.27 -28.85 -1.89
N CYS A 112 19.16 -28.34 -1.37
CA CYS A 112 17.86 -28.43 -2.01
C CYS A 112 17.78 -27.67 -3.35
N LEU A 113 18.31 -26.43 -3.42
CA LEU A 113 18.35 -25.63 -4.65
C LEU A 113 19.20 -26.30 -5.75
N ASN A 114 20.39 -26.81 -5.40
CA ASN A 114 21.26 -27.52 -6.34
C ASN A 114 20.65 -28.85 -6.83
N ALA A 115 19.98 -29.60 -5.95
CA ALA A 115 19.26 -30.83 -6.31
C ALA A 115 18.02 -30.60 -7.20
N LYS A 116 17.71 -29.34 -7.54
CA LYS A 116 16.56 -28.89 -8.34
C LYS A 116 16.96 -27.89 -9.43
N ASP A 117 18.27 -27.80 -9.74
CA ASP A 117 18.86 -26.94 -10.78
C ASP A 117 18.45 -25.45 -10.69
N VAL A 118 18.09 -24.97 -9.49
CA VAL A 118 17.59 -23.61 -9.28
C VAL A 118 18.76 -22.62 -9.26
N PRO A 119 18.87 -21.64 -10.20
CA PRO A 119 19.99 -20.71 -10.22
C PRO A 119 19.93 -19.73 -9.05
N TYR A 120 21.06 -19.53 -8.37
CA TYR A 120 21.18 -18.56 -7.26
C TYR A 120 22.55 -17.88 -7.23
N LYS A 121 22.66 -16.86 -6.36
CA LYS A 121 23.89 -16.13 -6.03
C LYS A 121 24.03 -15.96 -4.51
N MET A 122 25.26 -16.16 -4.02
CA MET A 122 25.68 -16.07 -2.62
C MET A 122 26.61 -14.88 -2.41
N SER A 123 26.87 -14.49 -1.16
CA SER A 123 27.83 -13.42 -0.83
C SER A 123 29.28 -13.68 -1.28
N SER A 124 29.60 -14.90 -1.74
CA SER A 124 30.86 -15.29 -2.39
C SER A 124 30.88 -15.10 -3.91
N ASP A 125 29.74 -14.84 -4.56
CA ASP A 125 29.65 -14.57 -6.00
C ASP A 125 29.95 -13.10 -6.32
N ALA A 126 30.74 -12.85 -7.36
CA ALA A 126 31.08 -11.49 -7.81
C ALA A 126 29.84 -10.63 -8.20
N ALA A 127 28.72 -11.25 -8.58
CA ALA A 127 27.48 -10.56 -8.93
C ALA A 127 26.55 -10.27 -7.73
N TYR A 128 26.85 -10.77 -6.53
CA TYR A 128 25.97 -10.59 -5.37
C TYR A 128 25.81 -9.12 -4.92
N PRO A 129 26.85 -8.26 -4.89
CA PRO A 129 26.71 -6.86 -4.45
C PRO A 129 25.61 -6.13 -5.23
N GLU A 130 25.75 -6.04 -6.56
CA GLU A 130 24.77 -5.43 -7.49
C GLU A 130 23.35 -6.01 -7.30
N LEU A 131 23.23 -7.34 -7.27
CA LEU A 131 21.93 -8.00 -7.12
C LEU A 131 21.28 -7.72 -5.75
N SER A 132 22.08 -7.61 -4.69
CA SER A 132 21.62 -7.36 -3.32
C SER A 132 21.15 -5.91 -3.10
N GLU A 133 21.63 -4.97 -3.92
CA GLU A 133 21.51 -3.54 -3.64
C GLU A 133 20.04 -3.06 -3.63
N PRO A 134 19.61 -2.29 -2.61
CA PRO A 134 18.23 -1.81 -2.48
C PRO A 134 18.06 -0.44 -3.16
N TYR A 135 16.85 -0.16 -3.67
CA TYR A 135 16.51 1.20 -4.13
C TYR A 135 16.70 2.25 -3.02
N ASN A 136 16.40 1.90 -1.76
CA ASN A 136 16.71 2.74 -0.60
C ASN A 136 18.04 2.35 0.06
N LEU A 137 19.11 3.09 -0.24
CA LEU A 137 20.45 2.89 0.31
C LEU A 137 20.54 3.07 1.84
N ARG A 138 19.52 3.65 2.48
CA ARG A 138 19.41 3.71 3.94
C ARG A 138 19.13 2.34 4.57
N LEU A 139 18.61 1.38 3.80
CA LEU A 139 18.21 0.05 4.28
C LEU A 139 18.81 -1.08 3.43
N PRO A 140 20.13 -1.30 3.48
CA PRO A 140 20.76 -2.50 2.96
C PRO A 140 20.41 -3.71 3.85
N TYR A 141 19.96 -4.79 3.22
CA TYR A 141 19.82 -6.11 3.82
C TYR A 141 20.61 -7.12 3.00
N LYS A 142 21.08 -8.19 3.65
CA LYS A 142 21.89 -9.25 3.05
C LYS A 142 21.09 -10.54 2.94
N PRO A 143 20.50 -10.86 1.77
CA PRO A 143 19.86 -12.15 1.55
C PRO A 143 20.85 -13.30 1.78
N ALA A 144 20.40 -14.40 2.38
CA ALA A 144 21.18 -15.63 2.48
C ALA A 144 21.52 -16.18 1.10
N ALA A 145 20.53 -16.15 0.19
CA ALA A 145 20.69 -16.45 -1.23
C ALA A 145 19.79 -15.52 -2.06
N ILE A 146 20.28 -15.12 -3.23
CA ILE A 146 19.51 -14.40 -4.25
C ILE A 146 19.23 -15.39 -5.39
N VAL A 147 18.00 -15.88 -5.47
CA VAL A 147 17.56 -16.80 -6.52
C VAL A 147 17.24 -16.02 -7.80
N LEU A 148 17.69 -16.54 -8.93
CA LEU A 148 17.52 -16.01 -10.28
C LEU A 148 16.68 -17.02 -11.12
N PRO A 149 15.38 -17.15 -10.85
CA PRO A 149 14.53 -18.11 -11.53
C PRO A 149 14.30 -17.71 -13.00
N ILE A 150 14.37 -18.69 -13.89
CA ILE A 150 14.07 -18.53 -15.34
C ILE A 150 12.80 -19.29 -15.77
N THR A 151 12.17 -20.03 -14.86
CA THR A 151 10.90 -20.75 -15.07
C THR A 151 10.01 -20.64 -13.83
N ASN A 152 8.69 -20.83 -13.98
CA ASN A 152 7.77 -20.97 -12.83
C ASN A 152 8.25 -22.06 -11.86
N GLN A 153 8.77 -23.18 -12.37
CA GLN A 153 9.25 -24.30 -11.57
C GLN A 153 10.41 -23.88 -10.64
N HIS A 154 11.34 -23.03 -11.09
CA HIS A 154 12.43 -22.54 -10.24
C HIS A 154 11.91 -21.67 -9.08
N VAL A 155 10.81 -20.94 -9.28
CA VAL A 155 10.14 -20.17 -8.19
C VAL A 155 9.47 -21.13 -7.20
N GLN A 156 8.77 -22.15 -7.70
CA GLN A 156 8.11 -23.17 -6.89
C GLN A 156 9.11 -23.93 -6.01
N ASP A 157 10.21 -24.38 -6.61
CA ASP A 157 11.26 -25.12 -5.93
C ASP A 157 12.04 -24.26 -4.92
N ALA A 158 12.35 -23.01 -5.25
CA ALA A 158 12.98 -22.08 -4.32
C ALA A 158 12.14 -21.84 -3.06
N VAL A 159 10.82 -21.64 -3.22
CA VAL A 159 9.88 -21.47 -2.10
C VAL A 159 9.81 -22.73 -1.23
N VAL A 160 9.78 -23.92 -1.84
CA VAL A 160 9.79 -25.20 -1.10
C VAL A 160 11.10 -25.40 -0.33
N CYS A 161 12.26 -25.17 -0.98
CA CYS A 161 13.56 -25.29 -0.32
C CYS A 161 13.71 -24.30 0.84
N ALA A 162 13.26 -23.05 0.68
CA ALA A 162 13.26 -22.07 1.76
C ALA A 162 12.36 -22.49 2.92
N GLY A 163 11.13 -22.94 2.62
CA GLY A 163 10.18 -23.40 3.62
C GLY A 163 10.66 -24.63 4.41
N GLN A 164 11.34 -25.57 3.74
CA GLN A 164 11.95 -26.74 4.38
C GLN A 164 13.12 -26.36 5.31
N ALA A 165 13.95 -25.40 4.90
CA ALA A 165 15.06 -24.88 5.71
C ALA A 165 14.65 -23.79 6.74
N GLY A 166 13.35 -23.44 6.83
CA GLY A 166 12.83 -22.40 7.72
C GLY A 166 13.20 -20.96 7.33
N LEU A 167 13.80 -20.75 6.15
CA LEU A 167 14.14 -19.42 5.64
C LEU A 167 12.88 -18.61 5.27
N LYS A 168 12.98 -17.29 5.42
CA LYS A 168 11.93 -16.34 5.00
C LYS A 168 12.18 -15.89 3.57
N VAL A 169 11.12 -15.74 2.79
CA VAL A 169 11.16 -15.46 1.35
C VAL A 169 10.51 -14.11 1.05
N GLN A 170 11.16 -13.31 0.21
CA GLN A 170 10.56 -12.14 -0.44
C GLN A 170 10.95 -12.07 -1.92
N ALA A 171 10.05 -11.51 -2.74
CA ALA A 171 10.28 -11.35 -4.17
C ALA A 171 10.85 -9.96 -4.51
N LYS A 172 11.90 -9.91 -5.32
CA LYS A 172 12.39 -8.68 -5.97
C LYS A 172 11.86 -8.65 -7.40
N SER A 173 10.83 -7.83 -7.62
CA SER A 173 10.45 -7.34 -8.95
C SER A 173 11.40 -6.16 -9.28
N GLY A 174 10.89 -4.95 -9.52
CA GLY A 174 11.71 -3.77 -9.80
C GLY A 174 12.59 -3.25 -8.63
N GLY A 175 12.41 -3.74 -7.40
CA GLY A 175 13.26 -3.40 -6.23
C GLY A 175 12.93 -2.10 -5.48
N HIS A 176 11.94 -1.33 -5.94
CA HIS A 176 11.53 0.00 -5.43
C HIS A 176 10.88 0.02 -4.02
N SER A 177 11.10 -0.97 -3.17
CA SER A 177 10.53 -0.99 -1.82
C SER A 177 11.21 0.06 -0.93
N TYR A 178 10.45 1.03 -0.41
CA TYR A 178 10.98 2.12 0.44
C TYR A 178 11.55 1.62 1.78
N ALA A 179 11.10 0.44 2.21
CA ALA A 179 11.57 -0.29 3.39
C ALA A 179 12.52 -1.46 3.02
N SER A 180 12.95 -1.58 1.76
CA SER A 180 13.78 -2.67 1.24
C SER A 180 13.23 -4.08 1.50
N PHE A 181 11.91 -4.24 1.65
CA PHE A 181 11.28 -5.53 1.95
C PHE A 181 11.42 -6.54 0.80
N SER A 182 11.66 -6.11 -0.45
CA SER A 182 12.07 -6.98 -1.55
C SER A 182 13.44 -7.68 -1.34
N SER A 183 14.23 -7.25 -0.36
CA SER A 183 15.44 -7.93 0.13
C SER A 183 15.21 -8.67 1.46
N GLY A 184 13.95 -8.93 1.81
CA GLY A 184 13.53 -9.69 3.00
C GLY A 184 13.16 -8.86 4.23
N GLY A 185 13.51 -7.58 4.25
CA GLY A 185 13.33 -6.72 5.43
C GLY A 185 14.23 -7.08 6.64
N LYS A 186 15.12 -8.06 6.46
CA LYS A 186 16.19 -8.46 7.37
C LYS A 186 17.23 -9.31 6.66
N ASP A 187 18.44 -9.37 7.21
CA ASP A 187 19.50 -10.28 6.79
C ASP A 187 19.08 -11.76 6.93
N GLY A 188 19.66 -12.63 6.09
CA GLY A 188 19.45 -14.07 6.14
C GLY A 188 18.16 -14.58 5.47
N SER A 189 17.34 -13.69 4.90
CA SER A 189 16.17 -14.05 4.08
C SER A 189 16.60 -14.56 2.70
N MET A 190 15.80 -15.39 2.04
CA MET A 190 15.94 -15.66 0.60
C MET A 190 15.25 -14.54 -0.21
N GLN A 191 15.97 -13.98 -1.16
CA GLN A 191 15.39 -13.12 -2.20
C GLN A 191 15.13 -13.95 -3.45
N ILE A 192 13.94 -13.83 -4.04
CA ILE A 192 13.62 -14.40 -5.36
C ILE A 192 13.50 -13.24 -6.34
N ASN A 193 14.55 -13.00 -7.13
CA ASN A 193 14.65 -11.87 -8.04
C ASN A 193 14.08 -12.24 -9.43
N LEU A 194 12.90 -11.74 -9.74
CA LEU A 194 12.13 -12.06 -10.94
C LEU A 194 12.66 -11.40 -12.23
N GLN A 195 13.88 -10.88 -12.27
CA GLN A 195 14.43 -10.12 -13.41
C GLN A 195 14.39 -10.83 -14.77
N SER A 196 14.22 -12.15 -14.83
CA SER A 196 14.04 -12.90 -16.09
C SER A 196 12.57 -12.98 -16.58
N PHE A 197 11.59 -12.64 -15.74
CA PHE A 197 10.16 -12.66 -16.06
C PHE A 197 9.75 -11.33 -16.72
N GLN A 198 10.23 -11.08 -17.94
CA GLN A 198 10.13 -9.80 -18.65
C GLN A 198 9.13 -9.78 -19.82
N SER A 199 8.32 -10.83 -20.04
CA SER A 199 7.39 -10.85 -21.17
C SER A 199 6.24 -9.85 -21.02
N VAL A 200 5.85 -9.22 -22.13
CA VAL A 200 4.69 -8.34 -22.25
C VAL A 200 3.98 -8.70 -23.56
N GLU A 201 2.83 -9.36 -23.47
CA GLU A 201 2.11 -9.92 -24.62
C GLU A 201 0.66 -9.39 -24.59
N LEU A 202 0.29 -8.58 -25.58
CA LEU A 202 -1.05 -7.98 -25.69
C LEU A 202 -1.94 -8.77 -26.66
N ASP A 203 -2.96 -9.43 -26.14
CA ASP A 203 -4.08 -9.90 -26.95
C ASP A 203 -4.95 -8.71 -27.35
N LYS A 204 -4.89 -8.34 -28.63
CA LYS A 204 -5.64 -7.21 -29.20
C LYS A 204 -7.13 -7.48 -29.35
N SER A 205 -7.58 -8.74 -29.22
CA SER A 205 -8.99 -9.12 -29.35
C SER A 205 -9.76 -8.99 -28.04
N THR A 206 -9.13 -9.29 -26.91
CA THR A 206 -9.70 -9.09 -25.55
C THR A 206 -9.22 -7.80 -24.88
N GLY A 207 -8.12 -7.22 -25.36
CA GLY A 207 -7.43 -6.11 -24.69
C GLY A 207 -6.68 -6.54 -23.43
N ILE A 208 -6.47 -7.84 -23.20
CA ILE A 208 -5.74 -8.35 -22.03
C ILE A 208 -4.24 -8.42 -22.35
N ALA A 209 -3.42 -7.82 -21.50
CA ALA A 209 -1.98 -7.98 -21.50
C ALA A 209 -1.57 -9.08 -20.51
N ALA A 210 -0.84 -10.09 -20.99
CA ALA A 210 -0.10 -11.04 -20.17
C ALA A 210 1.30 -10.48 -19.89
N VAL A 211 1.67 -10.38 -18.61
CA VAL A 211 2.84 -9.60 -18.16
C VAL A 211 3.64 -10.38 -17.11
N GLY A 212 4.94 -10.58 -17.33
CA GLY A 212 5.82 -11.24 -16.36
C GLY A 212 6.02 -10.43 -15.07
N GLY A 213 6.15 -11.12 -13.93
CA GLY A 213 6.27 -10.48 -12.60
C GLY A 213 7.51 -9.61 -12.38
N GLY A 214 8.52 -9.72 -13.26
CA GLY A 214 9.74 -8.89 -13.25
C GLY A 214 9.63 -7.58 -14.05
N VAL A 215 8.55 -7.39 -14.82
CA VAL A 215 8.40 -6.25 -15.74
C VAL A 215 8.35 -4.92 -14.99
N ARG A 216 9.13 -3.94 -15.49
CA ARG A 216 9.11 -2.55 -15.03
C ARG A 216 7.98 -1.76 -15.71
N LEU A 217 7.36 -0.82 -15.00
CA LEU A 217 6.15 -0.09 -15.43
C LEU A 217 6.30 0.56 -16.81
N GLY A 218 7.46 1.13 -17.08
CA GLY A 218 7.73 1.78 -18.37
C GLY A 218 7.91 0.80 -19.53
N ASN A 219 8.47 -0.39 -19.28
CA ASN A 219 8.55 -1.48 -20.26
C ASN A 219 7.17 -2.10 -20.54
N LEU A 220 6.30 -2.18 -19.53
CA LEU A 220 4.89 -2.55 -19.73
C LEU A 220 4.18 -1.55 -20.65
N ALA A 221 4.25 -0.25 -20.33
CA ALA A 221 3.59 0.81 -21.08
C ALA A 221 4.08 0.89 -22.54
N ASP A 222 5.39 0.80 -22.78
CA ASP A 222 5.95 0.74 -24.13
C ASP A 222 5.47 -0.52 -24.89
N GLY A 223 5.53 -1.68 -24.24
CA GLY A 223 5.15 -2.96 -24.84
C GLY A 223 3.72 -2.97 -25.37
N ILE A 224 2.75 -2.56 -24.54
CA ILE A 224 1.33 -2.56 -24.93
C ILE A 224 1.00 -1.43 -25.92
N TYR A 225 1.66 -0.27 -25.82
CA TYR A 225 1.45 0.85 -26.75
C TYR A 225 2.01 0.55 -28.15
N ASN A 226 3.15 -0.13 -28.24
CA ASN A 226 3.73 -0.52 -29.51
C ASN A 226 3.02 -1.73 -30.13
N GLN A 227 2.54 -2.68 -29.33
CA GLN A 227 1.78 -3.82 -29.83
C GLN A 227 0.40 -3.43 -30.37
N GLY A 228 -0.37 -2.61 -29.65
CA GLY A 228 -1.78 -2.37 -29.99
C GLY A 228 -2.34 -1.00 -29.67
N LYS A 229 -1.50 0.01 -29.38
CA LYS A 229 -1.93 1.33 -28.89
C LYS A 229 -2.84 1.22 -27.66
N ALA A 230 -2.47 0.31 -26.75
CA ALA A 230 -3.13 0.12 -25.47
C ALA A 230 -2.47 0.97 -24.36
N ALA A 231 -3.19 1.12 -23.24
CA ALA A 231 -2.81 1.87 -22.06
C ALA A 231 -3.34 1.19 -20.79
N VAL A 232 -2.76 1.54 -19.64
CA VAL A 232 -3.14 1.09 -18.30
C VAL A 232 -3.01 2.24 -17.32
N ALA A 233 -3.79 2.24 -16.24
CA ALA A 233 -3.56 3.14 -15.11
C ALA A 233 -2.51 2.57 -14.17
N GLN A 234 -1.41 3.28 -14.01
CA GLN A 234 -0.26 2.92 -13.18
C GLN A 234 0.54 4.18 -12.81
N GLY A 235 1.53 4.02 -11.93
CA GLY A 235 2.45 5.06 -11.51
C GLY A 235 3.39 5.55 -12.61
N THR A 236 3.95 6.74 -12.38
CA THR A 236 4.76 7.49 -13.34
C THR A 236 6.21 7.02 -13.42
N CYS A 237 6.78 6.48 -12.34
CA CYS A 237 8.17 6.05 -12.25
C CYS A 237 8.42 4.79 -13.10
N PRO A 238 9.13 4.88 -14.24
CA PRO A 238 9.18 3.79 -15.22
C PRO A 238 9.96 2.57 -14.70
N GLY A 239 10.96 2.78 -13.85
CA GLY A 239 11.78 1.76 -13.20
C GLY A 239 11.09 0.93 -12.10
N VAL A 240 9.93 1.36 -11.59
CA VAL A 240 9.14 0.58 -10.61
C VAL A 240 8.70 -0.75 -11.22
N GLY A 241 8.62 -1.82 -10.43
CA GLY A 241 8.22 -3.15 -10.92
C GLY A 241 6.75 -3.48 -10.69
N ILE A 242 6.12 -4.16 -11.66
CA ILE A 242 4.71 -4.61 -11.59
C ILE A 242 4.42 -5.40 -10.31
N GLY A 243 5.32 -6.34 -9.94
CA GLY A 243 5.14 -7.26 -8.82
C GLY A 243 5.08 -6.61 -7.43
N GLY A 244 5.52 -5.35 -7.30
CA GLY A 244 5.32 -4.52 -6.10
C GLY A 244 4.27 -3.42 -6.27
N HIS A 245 4.07 -2.91 -7.48
CA HIS A 245 3.18 -1.77 -7.71
C HIS A 245 1.71 -2.19 -7.81
N TYR A 246 1.42 -3.18 -8.66
CA TYR A 246 0.08 -3.69 -8.94
C TYR A 246 -0.48 -4.59 -7.82
N THR A 247 0.33 -4.86 -6.80
CA THR A 247 0.00 -5.75 -5.68
C THR A 247 -0.39 -5.02 -4.40
N HIS A 248 -0.18 -3.70 -4.33
CA HIS A 248 -0.49 -2.86 -3.16
C HIS A 248 -1.17 -1.53 -3.57
N GLY A 249 -2.09 -1.60 -4.55
CA GLY A 249 -2.74 -0.43 -5.16
C GLY A 249 -2.15 -0.08 -6.53
N GLY A 250 -1.29 0.94 -6.55
CA GLY A 250 -0.64 1.47 -7.76
C GLY A 250 -1.42 2.63 -8.37
N TYR A 251 -0.94 3.86 -8.16
CA TYR A 251 -1.63 5.10 -8.52
C TYR A 251 -0.85 5.90 -9.56
N GLY A 252 -1.57 6.48 -10.52
CA GLY A 252 -1.11 7.62 -11.32
C GLY A 252 -2.26 8.45 -11.87
N HIS A 253 -1.97 9.38 -12.78
CA HIS A 253 -2.95 10.33 -13.33
C HIS A 253 -4.04 9.70 -14.24
N ALA A 254 -4.05 8.39 -14.43
CA ALA A 254 -5.18 7.69 -15.05
C ALA A 254 -6.12 7.03 -14.02
N SER A 255 -5.71 6.95 -12.74
CA SER A 255 -6.39 6.08 -11.77
C SER A 255 -7.77 6.55 -11.33
N ARG A 256 -8.08 7.85 -11.41
CA ARG A 256 -9.47 8.32 -11.21
C ARG A 256 -10.39 7.87 -12.35
N ASN A 257 -9.87 7.77 -13.57
CA ASN A 257 -10.65 7.37 -14.74
C ASN A 257 -10.85 5.85 -14.79
N TRP A 258 -9.78 5.07 -14.54
CA TRP A 258 -9.75 3.62 -14.81
C TRP A 258 -9.54 2.72 -13.57
N GLY A 259 -9.23 3.29 -12.40
CA GLY A 259 -8.94 2.56 -11.16
C GLY A 259 -7.44 2.46 -10.87
N LEU A 260 -7.10 1.83 -9.74
CA LEU A 260 -5.70 1.56 -9.41
C LEU A 260 -5.12 0.47 -10.32
N ALA A 261 -3.79 0.33 -10.34
CA ALA A 261 -3.10 -0.67 -11.14
C ALA A 261 -3.60 -2.10 -10.81
N MET A 262 -3.79 -2.40 -9.52
CA MET A 262 -4.39 -3.65 -9.05
C MET A 262 -5.84 -3.88 -9.51
N ASP A 263 -6.59 -2.82 -9.82
CA ASP A 263 -8.02 -2.91 -10.18
C ASP A 263 -8.20 -3.45 -11.61
N GLN A 264 -7.15 -3.37 -12.42
CA GLN A 264 -7.08 -3.90 -13.80
C GLN A 264 -6.58 -5.35 -13.85
N ILE A 265 -6.10 -5.95 -12.75
CA ILE A 265 -5.75 -7.38 -12.72
C ILE A 265 -7.03 -8.21 -12.86
N VAL A 266 -7.14 -9.00 -13.92
CA VAL A 266 -8.24 -9.95 -14.15
C VAL A 266 -7.88 -11.40 -13.79
N ALA A 267 -6.59 -11.74 -13.82
CA ALA A 267 -6.07 -13.01 -13.32
C ALA A 267 -4.57 -12.91 -12.98
N ALA A 268 -4.03 -13.89 -12.26
CA ALA A 268 -2.60 -13.99 -11.96
C ALA A 268 -2.13 -15.45 -11.85
N GLU A 269 -0.94 -15.76 -12.33
CA GLU A 269 -0.18 -16.96 -11.97
C GLU A 269 0.59 -16.69 -10.68
N VAL A 270 0.31 -17.46 -9.63
CA VAL A 270 0.84 -17.23 -8.27
C VAL A 270 1.42 -18.52 -7.71
N VAL A 271 2.66 -18.47 -7.21
CA VAL A 271 3.29 -19.54 -6.44
C VAL A 271 3.00 -19.35 -4.95
N LEU A 272 2.34 -20.33 -4.34
CA LEU A 272 2.00 -20.38 -2.92
C LEU A 272 3.16 -20.94 -2.07
N ALA A 273 3.08 -20.81 -0.74
CA ALA A 273 4.16 -21.16 0.20
C ALA A 273 4.50 -22.67 0.24
N ASN A 274 3.64 -23.52 -0.32
CA ASN A 274 3.87 -24.95 -0.49
C ASN A 274 4.43 -25.33 -1.89
N GLY A 275 4.82 -24.34 -2.72
CA GLY A 275 5.29 -24.56 -4.09
C GLY A 275 4.20 -24.82 -5.13
N THR A 276 2.91 -24.71 -4.78
CA THR A 276 1.82 -24.86 -5.76
C THR A 276 1.70 -23.61 -6.61
N LEU A 277 1.82 -23.76 -7.93
CA LEU A 277 1.43 -22.73 -8.90
C LEU A 277 -0.09 -22.78 -9.12
N ILE A 278 -0.79 -21.67 -8.90
CA ILE A 278 -2.22 -21.52 -9.18
C ILE A 278 -2.46 -20.39 -10.20
N LYS A 279 -3.60 -20.44 -10.91
CA LYS A 279 -4.13 -19.29 -11.66
C LYS A 279 -5.30 -18.67 -10.88
N ALA A 280 -4.99 -17.63 -10.11
CA ALA A 280 -5.96 -16.91 -9.28
C ALA A 280 -6.85 -15.99 -10.15
N THR A 281 -8.17 -16.06 -9.97
CA THR A 281 -9.20 -15.30 -10.71
C THR A 281 -10.38 -14.97 -9.75
N PRO A 282 -11.39 -14.18 -10.17
CA PRO A 282 -12.61 -13.97 -9.37
C PRO A 282 -13.37 -15.25 -8.97
N THR A 283 -13.17 -16.36 -9.71
CA THR A 283 -13.91 -17.63 -9.55
C THR A 283 -13.02 -18.82 -9.20
N ASN A 284 -11.69 -18.71 -9.30
CA ASN A 284 -10.74 -19.75 -8.94
C ASN A 284 -9.68 -19.21 -7.97
N SER A 285 -9.54 -19.81 -6.79
CA SER A 285 -8.73 -19.28 -5.68
C SER A 285 -9.08 -17.80 -5.37
N ALA A 286 -10.38 -17.49 -5.31
CA ALA A 286 -10.91 -16.14 -5.21
C ALA A 286 -10.45 -15.36 -3.96
N ASP A 287 -10.09 -16.07 -2.89
CA ASP A 287 -9.50 -15.51 -1.67
C ASP A 287 -8.04 -15.08 -1.87
N VAL A 288 -7.23 -15.88 -2.57
CA VAL A 288 -5.88 -15.45 -3.01
C VAL A 288 -5.96 -14.32 -4.04
N TYR A 289 -6.88 -14.40 -5.00
CA TYR A 289 -7.12 -13.34 -6.00
C TYR A 289 -7.57 -12.00 -5.37
N TYR A 290 -8.29 -12.05 -4.25
CA TYR A 290 -8.57 -10.88 -3.43
C TYR A 290 -7.30 -10.35 -2.75
N ALA A 291 -6.52 -11.24 -2.11
CA ALA A 291 -5.36 -10.88 -1.32
C ALA A 291 -4.19 -10.32 -2.14
N ILE A 292 -3.89 -10.85 -3.33
CA ILE A 292 -2.81 -10.33 -4.19
C ILE A 292 -3.10 -8.93 -4.74
N ARG A 293 -4.35 -8.46 -4.69
CA ARG A 293 -4.77 -7.10 -5.07
C ARG A 293 -4.85 -6.22 -3.81
N GLY A 294 -3.73 -6.15 -3.09
CA GLY A 294 -3.55 -5.32 -1.89
C GLY A 294 -2.41 -5.75 -0.95
N ALA A 295 -2.09 -7.05 -0.88
CA ALA A 295 -1.20 -7.64 0.13
C ALA A 295 -0.39 -8.87 -0.38
N ALA A 296 0.07 -8.88 -1.64
CA ALA A 296 0.64 -10.11 -2.25
C ALA A 296 1.91 -10.63 -1.55
N GLU A 297 2.72 -9.73 -0.96
CA GLU A 297 3.98 -10.01 -0.26
C GLU A 297 3.85 -10.96 0.94
N SER A 298 2.60 -11.19 1.37
CA SER A 298 2.21 -12.07 2.46
C SER A 298 1.63 -13.43 2.03
N PHE A 299 1.35 -13.67 0.74
CA PHE A 299 0.60 -14.88 0.30
C PHE A 299 1.20 -15.65 -0.87
N GLY A 300 1.97 -15.00 -1.75
CA GLY A 300 2.51 -15.69 -2.91
C GLY A 300 3.34 -14.83 -3.85
N ILE A 301 4.16 -15.48 -4.67
CA ILE A 301 4.95 -14.82 -5.71
C ILE A 301 4.14 -14.83 -7.01
N VAL A 302 3.71 -13.65 -7.45
CA VAL A 302 3.04 -13.50 -8.75
C VAL A 302 4.09 -13.55 -9.86
N THR A 303 4.09 -14.63 -10.64
CA THR A 303 5.05 -14.82 -11.75
C THR A 303 4.54 -14.29 -13.07
N LYS A 304 3.21 -14.23 -13.26
CA LYS A 304 2.56 -13.60 -14.41
C LYS A 304 1.25 -12.91 -14.01
N PHE A 305 1.07 -11.67 -14.41
CA PHE A 305 -0.18 -10.91 -14.32
C PHE A 305 -0.96 -11.01 -15.64
N TYR A 306 -2.29 -11.00 -15.55
CA TYR A 306 -3.17 -10.73 -16.68
C TYR A 306 -3.93 -9.44 -16.38
N VAL A 307 -3.67 -8.41 -17.17
CA VAL A 307 -4.12 -7.03 -16.93
C VAL A 307 -5.07 -6.62 -18.06
N GLN A 308 -6.28 -6.17 -17.72
CA GLN A 308 -7.18 -5.54 -18.68
C GLN A 308 -6.60 -4.17 -19.07
N THR A 309 -6.33 -3.98 -20.36
CA THR A 309 -5.89 -2.68 -20.89
C THR A 309 -7.07 -1.88 -21.45
N HIS A 310 -6.85 -0.58 -21.58
CA HIS A 310 -7.72 0.37 -22.26
C HIS A 310 -7.10 0.76 -23.61
N ALA A 311 -7.89 1.29 -24.55
CA ALA A 311 -7.32 1.98 -25.70
C ALA A 311 -6.58 3.24 -25.22
N ALA A 312 -5.34 3.44 -25.71
CA ALA A 312 -4.58 4.64 -25.39
C ALA A 312 -5.28 5.88 -25.98
N PRO A 313 -5.53 6.95 -25.21
CA PRO A 313 -6.18 8.13 -25.73
C PRO A 313 -5.29 8.79 -26.80
N ALA A 314 -5.87 9.07 -27.96
CA ALA A 314 -5.18 9.73 -29.08
C ALA A 314 -4.60 11.11 -28.66
N SER A 315 -5.30 11.80 -27.76
CA SER A 315 -4.78 12.93 -27.01
C SER A 315 -5.30 12.97 -25.58
N ILE A 316 -4.51 13.54 -24.68
CA ILE A 316 -4.87 13.87 -23.31
C ILE A 316 -4.47 15.33 -23.05
N THR A 317 -5.28 16.06 -22.28
CA THR A 317 -4.93 17.42 -21.87
C THR A 317 -4.01 17.35 -20.66
N TYR A 318 -2.72 17.60 -20.88
CA TYR A 318 -1.77 17.88 -19.81
C TYR A 318 -1.86 19.36 -19.44
N PHE A 319 -1.83 19.65 -18.14
CA PHE A 319 -1.79 21.02 -17.63
C PHE A 319 -0.74 21.16 -16.54
N SER A 320 -0.30 22.38 -16.24
CA SER A 320 0.61 22.72 -15.13
C SER A 320 0.49 24.20 -14.76
N PHE A 321 0.69 24.49 -13.48
CA PHE A 321 0.58 25.79 -12.82
C PHE A 321 1.64 25.86 -11.73
N VAL A 322 2.65 26.71 -11.90
CA VAL A 322 3.67 26.96 -10.88
C VAL A 322 3.34 28.27 -10.17
N PHE A 323 3.13 28.22 -8.86
CA PHE A 323 2.69 29.36 -8.06
C PHE A 323 3.85 29.95 -7.26
N ASN A 324 3.91 31.27 -7.20
CA ASN A 324 4.80 31.99 -6.30
C ASN A 324 4.03 32.42 -5.04
N GLY A 325 4.71 32.45 -3.89
CA GLY A 325 4.17 33.05 -2.67
C GLY A 325 3.10 32.27 -1.91
N ILE A 326 2.75 31.04 -2.30
CA ILE A 326 1.78 30.21 -1.54
C ILE A 326 2.25 30.01 -0.09
N GLN A 327 3.55 29.75 0.10
CA GLN A 327 4.17 29.61 1.41
C GLN A 327 4.51 30.95 2.11
N SER A 328 4.07 32.11 1.59
CA SER A 328 4.42 33.44 2.14
C SER A 328 3.60 33.85 3.37
N SER A 329 2.36 33.36 3.48
CA SER A 329 1.53 33.57 4.66
C SER A 329 0.68 32.33 4.94
N LYS A 330 0.39 32.09 6.23
CA LYS A 330 -0.48 31.01 6.69
C LYS A 330 -1.88 31.11 6.09
N THR A 331 -2.41 32.33 5.94
CA THR A 331 -3.72 32.59 5.32
C THR A 331 -3.72 32.23 3.84
N THR A 332 -2.68 32.61 3.09
CA THR A 332 -2.53 32.26 1.66
C THR A 332 -2.48 30.75 1.49
N TRP A 333 -1.67 30.07 2.31
CA TRP A 333 -1.53 28.62 2.31
C TRP A 333 -2.83 27.87 2.64
N THR A 334 -3.50 28.23 3.73
CA THR A 334 -4.70 27.52 4.19
C THR A 334 -5.87 27.77 3.24
N ASN A 335 -6.07 29.00 2.76
CA ASN A 335 -7.11 29.30 1.77
C ASN A 335 -6.82 28.63 0.43
N THR A 336 -5.56 28.55 0.01
CA THR A 336 -5.10 27.79 -1.18
C THR A 336 -5.63 26.36 -1.10
N PHE A 337 -5.26 25.61 -0.06
CA PHE A 337 -5.62 24.19 0.06
C PHE A 337 -7.13 23.95 0.29
N LEU A 338 -7.83 24.85 0.98
CA LEU A 338 -9.28 24.72 1.18
C LEU A 338 -10.08 24.97 -0.11
N HIS A 339 -9.81 26.04 -0.86
CA HIS A 339 -10.45 26.29 -2.16
C HIS A 339 -10.17 25.14 -3.13
N ILE A 340 -8.95 24.63 -3.11
CA ILE A 340 -8.53 23.43 -3.85
C ILE A 340 -9.34 22.19 -3.49
N GLN A 341 -9.66 21.98 -2.21
CA GLN A 341 -10.51 20.90 -1.73
C GLN A 341 -11.98 21.09 -2.12
N GLU A 342 -12.47 22.33 -2.13
CA GLU A 342 -13.82 22.70 -2.57
C GLU A 342 -14.00 22.51 -4.08
N PHE A 343 -13.10 23.06 -4.91
CA PHE A 343 -13.02 22.80 -6.35
C PHE A 343 -13.04 21.29 -6.60
N ALA A 344 -12.20 20.56 -5.87
CA ALA A 344 -12.04 19.17 -6.13
C ALA A 344 -13.33 18.40 -5.77
N LYS A 345 -14.03 18.77 -4.69
CA LYS A 345 -15.34 18.21 -4.31
C LYS A 345 -16.54 18.79 -5.09
N ASN A 346 -16.31 19.51 -6.20
CA ASN A 346 -17.38 20.13 -7.00
C ASN A 346 -17.80 19.29 -8.23
N ALA A 347 -18.85 18.49 -8.06
CA ALA A 347 -19.45 17.65 -9.12
C ALA A 347 -20.04 18.41 -10.32
N THR A 348 -20.22 19.74 -10.24
CA THR A 348 -20.68 20.52 -11.39
C THR A 348 -19.53 20.83 -12.36
N VAL A 349 -18.30 20.91 -11.85
CA VAL A 349 -17.11 21.33 -12.61
C VAL A 349 -16.33 20.12 -13.13
N ILE A 350 -16.11 19.09 -12.31
CA ILE A 350 -15.25 17.96 -12.66
C ILE A 350 -15.90 16.59 -12.41
N ASP A 351 -15.26 15.57 -12.98
CA ASP A 351 -15.69 14.17 -12.99
C ASP A 351 -14.45 13.25 -12.97
N ASN A 352 -14.60 11.97 -13.32
CA ASN A 352 -13.52 10.97 -13.23
C ASN A 352 -12.36 11.20 -14.22
N ARG A 353 -12.58 12.04 -15.24
CA ARG A 353 -11.63 12.29 -16.33
C ARG A 353 -10.45 13.17 -15.91
N ILE A 354 -10.46 13.80 -14.73
CA ILE A 354 -9.32 14.59 -14.25
C ILE A 354 -8.59 13.87 -13.11
N SER A 355 -7.27 13.78 -13.16
CA SER A 355 -6.45 13.23 -12.07
C SER A 355 -5.03 13.80 -12.12
N PHE A 356 -4.48 14.05 -10.95
CA PHE A 356 -3.31 14.90 -10.77
C PHE A 356 -2.58 14.57 -9.40
N GLY A 357 -1.28 14.87 -9.15
CA GLY A 357 -0.54 14.53 -7.88
C GLY A 357 0.57 15.46 -7.27
N ILE A 358 0.41 16.15 -6.10
CA ILE A 358 0.89 17.57 -5.94
C ILE A 358 2.40 17.69 -5.77
N TYR A 359 2.97 18.90 -5.75
CA TYR A 359 4.32 19.04 -5.18
C TYR A 359 4.59 20.39 -4.50
N LEU A 360 5.28 20.27 -3.36
CA LEU A 360 5.97 21.35 -2.64
C LEU A 360 7.26 20.81 -2.01
N ASP A 361 8.24 21.69 -1.77
CA ASP A 361 9.54 21.33 -1.21
C ASP A 361 10.13 22.39 -0.27
N ASN A 362 11.26 22.03 0.35
CA ASN A 362 12.08 22.91 1.20
C ASN A 362 12.63 24.14 0.45
N GLY A 363 12.74 24.08 -0.88
CA GLY A 363 13.08 25.21 -1.75
C GLY A 363 11.97 26.25 -1.91
N GLY A 364 10.84 26.08 -1.23
CA GLY A 364 9.69 26.99 -1.29
C GLY A 364 8.77 26.75 -2.49
N SER A 365 8.98 25.68 -3.25
CA SER A 365 8.15 25.36 -4.42
C SER A 365 6.69 25.13 -4.02
N TYR A 366 5.77 25.52 -4.90
CA TYR A 366 4.38 25.07 -4.87
C TYR A 366 3.80 25.06 -6.29
N SER A 367 3.11 23.99 -6.67
CA SER A 367 2.62 23.83 -8.03
C SER A 367 1.52 22.76 -8.19
N LEU A 368 0.78 22.78 -9.32
CA LEU A 368 -0.43 21.99 -9.63
C LEU A 368 -0.47 21.63 -11.15
N SER A 369 -0.94 20.45 -11.61
CA SER A 369 -0.74 19.99 -13.02
C SER A 369 -1.65 18.82 -13.39
N GLY A 370 -1.38 18.05 -14.44
CA GLY A 370 -1.62 16.60 -14.44
C GLY A 370 -2.27 16.11 -15.72
N ALA A 371 -3.36 15.34 -15.64
CA ALA A 371 -4.12 14.94 -16.81
C ALA A 371 -5.62 15.25 -16.69
N PHE A 372 -6.18 15.63 -17.83
CA PHE A 372 -7.60 15.62 -18.11
C PHE A 372 -7.88 14.83 -19.40
N PHE A 373 -8.71 13.79 -19.31
CA PHE A 373 -9.19 12.97 -20.43
C PHE A 373 -10.34 13.69 -21.16
N GLY A 374 -10.05 14.90 -21.63
CA GLY A 374 -10.94 15.77 -22.40
C GLY A 374 -10.12 16.83 -23.15
N SER A 375 -10.77 17.78 -23.80
CA SER A 375 -10.07 18.76 -24.65
C SER A 375 -9.43 19.91 -23.86
N VAL A 376 -8.44 20.56 -24.48
CA VAL A 376 -7.80 21.78 -23.95
C VAL A 376 -8.83 22.90 -23.80
N ASP A 377 -9.82 22.96 -24.69
CA ASP A 377 -10.87 23.97 -24.64
C ASP A 377 -11.87 23.69 -23.51
N GLU A 378 -12.31 22.44 -23.33
CA GLU A 378 -13.15 22.03 -22.19
C GLU A 378 -12.44 22.31 -20.86
N PHE A 379 -11.14 21.99 -20.78
CA PHE A 379 -10.33 22.29 -19.60
C PHE A 379 -10.24 23.80 -19.34
N ASN A 380 -9.91 24.61 -20.35
CA ASN A 380 -9.75 26.06 -20.17
C ASN A 380 -11.07 26.81 -19.92
N THR A 381 -12.20 26.31 -20.43
CA THR A 381 -13.53 26.95 -20.28
C THR A 381 -14.28 26.49 -19.02
N LYS A 382 -14.24 25.20 -18.67
CA LYS A 382 -15.00 24.65 -17.53
C LYS A 382 -14.15 24.54 -16.26
N ILE A 383 -12.95 23.95 -16.37
CA ILE A 383 -12.21 23.45 -15.21
C ILE A 383 -11.25 24.50 -14.65
N ARG A 384 -10.37 25.03 -15.50
CA ARG A 384 -9.33 26.02 -15.14
C ARG A 384 -9.86 27.26 -14.43
N PRO A 385 -11.03 27.85 -14.79
CA PRO A 385 -11.52 29.06 -14.13
C PRO A 385 -11.86 28.84 -12.66
N GLU A 386 -12.55 27.74 -12.32
CA GLU A 386 -12.85 27.41 -10.92
C GLU A 386 -11.59 26.92 -10.19
N LEU A 387 -10.79 26.07 -10.83
CA LEU A 387 -9.54 25.52 -10.28
C LEU A 387 -8.56 26.61 -9.83
N LEU A 388 -8.61 27.81 -10.44
CA LEU A 388 -7.73 28.94 -10.10
C LEU A 388 -8.45 30.11 -9.40
N ARG A 389 -9.78 30.03 -9.16
CA ARG A 389 -10.64 31.18 -8.84
C ARG A 389 -10.17 32.07 -7.68
N THR A 390 -9.59 31.50 -6.61
CA THR A 390 -9.09 32.27 -5.45
C THR A 390 -7.58 32.13 -5.23
N LEU A 391 -6.84 31.64 -6.22
CA LEU A 391 -5.41 31.37 -6.10
C LEU A 391 -4.56 32.54 -6.64
N PRO A 392 -3.33 32.72 -6.13
CA PRO A 392 -2.36 33.64 -6.74
C PRO A 392 -2.07 33.28 -8.20
N SER A 393 -1.64 34.28 -8.99
CA SER A 393 -1.23 34.09 -10.37
C SER A 393 -0.13 33.03 -10.50
N ALA A 394 -0.30 32.10 -11.44
CA ALA A 394 0.61 31.00 -11.71
C ALA A 394 1.16 31.04 -13.14
N THR A 395 2.40 30.58 -13.31
CA THR A 395 2.95 30.25 -14.64
C THR A 395 2.22 29.02 -15.16
N ALA A 396 1.42 29.18 -16.21
CA ALA A 396 0.50 28.17 -16.70
C ALA A 396 0.96 27.52 -18.02
N THR A 397 0.86 26.19 -18.08
CA THR A 397 1.01 25.37 -19.29
C THR A 397 -0.27 24.55 -19.44
N VAL A 398 -0.89 24.50 -20.63
CA VAL A 398 -2.04 23.62 -20.91
C VAL A 398 -1.93 23.15 -22.35
N ASN A 399 -1.58 21.87 -22.55
CA ASN A 399 -1.22 21.31 -23.85
C ASN A 399 -1.99 20.00 -24.11
N SER A 400 -2.38 19.79 -25.36
CA SER A 400 -2.80 18.46 -25.86
C SER A 400 -1.55 17.61 -26.13
N MET A 401 -1.51 16.37 -25.66
CA MET A 401 -0.39 15.44 -25.83
C MET A 401 -0.86 14.04 -26.19
N GLY A 402 -0.11 13.31 -27.02
CA GLY A 402 -0.34 11.88 -27.24
C GLY A 402 -0.01 11.07 -25.97
N TRP A 403 -0.73 9.96 -25.74
CA TRP A 403 -0.58 9.16 -24.51
C TRP A 403 0.86 8.74 -24.17
N TYR A 404 1.64 8.33 -25.18
CA TYR A 404 3.03 7.89 -24.97
C TYR A 404 3.93 9.06 -24.56
N ASP A 405 3.86 10.19 -25.28
CA ASP A 405 4.66 11.39 -24.98
C ASP A 405 4.27 12.01 -23.63
N TYR A 406 2.99 11.92 -23.27
CA TYR A 406 2.48 12.25 -21.95
C TYR A 406 3.12 11.35 -20.87
N THR A 407 3.14 10.03 -21.09
CA THR A 407 3.74 9.05 -20.16
C THR A 407 5.24 9.30 -19.99
N VAL A 408 5.95 9.65 -21.07
CA VAL A 408 7.36 10.09 -21.02
C VAL A 408 7.49 11.39 -20.20
N LEU A 409 6.68 12.41 -20.45
CA LEU A 409 6.74 13.68 -19.71
C LEU A 409 6.56 13.50 -18.20
N VAL A 410 5.52 12.77 -17.77
CA VAL A 410 5.24 12.59 -16.33
C VAL A 410 6.21 11.63 -15.64
N SER A 411 6.97 10.83 -16.39
CA SER A 411 8.06 10.02 -15.85
C SER A 411 9.28 10.83 -15.41
N GLY A 412 9.42 12.07 -15.92
CA GLY A 412 10.63 12.89 -15.74
C GLY A 412 11.86 12.42 -16.51
N LYS A 413 11.78 11.32 -17.27
CA LYS A 413 12.87 10.77 -18.10
C LYS A 413 12.70 11.12 -19.59
N LYS A 414 13.76 10.92 -20.36
CA LYS A 414 13.74 11.06 -21.84
C LYS A 414 13.07 9.88 -22.56
N THR A 415 12.84 8.78 -21.85
CA THR A 415 12.19 7.55 -22.34
C THR A 415 11.63 6.81 -21.13
N ILE A 416 10.60 5.99 -21.34
CA ILE A 416 10.08 5.07 -20.33
C ILE A 416 10.68 3.65 -20.45
N LYS A 417 11.56 3.39 -21.42
CA LYS A 417 12.26 2.10 -21.50
C LYS A 417 13.32 1.99 -20.42
N GLU A 418 13.37 0.84 -19.77
CA GLU A 418 14.29 0.53 -18.66
C GLU A 418 15.10 -0.74 -18.95
N PRO A 419 16.34 -0.85 -18.45
CA PRO A 419 17.13 -2.08 -18.50
C PRO A 419 16.38 -3.29 -17.92
N LEU A 420 16.45 -4.43 -18.62
CA LEU A 420 15.92 -5.72 -18.16
C LEU A 420 16.78 -6.32 -17.03
N THR A 421 18.08 -6.00 -17.04
CA THR A 421 19.13 -6.41 -16.10
C THR A 421 20.10 -5.23 -15.93
N GLY A 422 20.81 -5.11 -14.81
CA GLY A 422 21.72 -3.98 -14.58
C GLY A 422 20.98 -2.65 -14.47
N TYR A 423 19.86 -2.63 -13.73
CA TYR A 423 19.13 -1.40 -13.38
C TYR A 423 19.65 -0.91 -12.03
N ASP A 424 20.20 0.29 -12.03
CA ASP A 424 21.09 0.84 -11.00
C ASP A 424 20.64 2.27 -10.62
N GLU A 425 19.36 2.43 -10.28
CA GLU A 425 18.84 3.70 -9.74
C GLU A 425 18.57 3.56 -8.24
N HIS A 426 19.18 4.44 -7.45
CA HIS A 426 19.27 4.33 -6.00
C HIS A 426 19.16 5.72 -5.34
N GLU A 427 18.47 5.81 -4.20
CA GLU A 427 18.35 7.03 -3.38
C GLU A 427 18.59 6.70 -1.89
N ASN A 428 19.05 7.67 -1.09
CA ASN A 428 19.20 7.53 0.37
C ASN A 428 18.18 8.43 1.06
N PHE A 429 17.10 7.82 1.57
CA PHE A 429 15.91 8.57 1.98
C PHE A 429 15.11 7.90 3.10
N PHE A 430 14.27 8.70 3.75
CA PHE A 430 13.15 8.23 4.57
C PHE A 430 11.85 8.82 4.04
N ALA A 431 10.78 8.03 4.09
CA ALA A 431 9.49 8.40 3.54
C ALA A 431 8.35 7.83 4.39
N LYS A 432 7.25 8.58 4.43
CA LYS A 432 5.98 8.19 5.05
C LYS A 432 4.84 8.55 4.11
N SER A 433 3.65 8.08 4.44
CA SER A 433 2.41 8.48 3.76
C SER A 433 1.32 8.82 4.78
N VAL A 434 0.29 9.53 4.31
CA VAL A 434 -0.96 9.79 5.05
C VAL A 434 -2.10 9.69 4.04
N THR A 435 -3.15 8.94 4.33
CA THR A 435 -4.40 8.97 3.56
C THR A 435 -5.47 9.70 4.35
N VAL A 436 -6.18 10.61 3.69
CA VAL A 436 -7.11 11.57 4.30
C VAL A 436 -8.52 11.27 3.79
N PRO A 437 -9.51 10.85 4.61
CA PRO A 437 -10.83 10.45 4.14
C PRO A 437 -11.65 11.55 3.43
N GLU A 438 -12.49 11.17 2.47
CA GLU A 438 -13.35 12.07 1.69
C GLU A 438 -14.42 12.76 2.52
N SER A 439 -14.94 12.05 3.53
CA SER A 439 -15.91 12.55 4.49
C SER A 439 -15.40 13.79 5.25
N THR A 440 -14.14 13.79 5.68
CA THR A 440 -13.55 14.83 6.54
C THR A 440 -12.68 15.83 5.78
N GLY A 441 -11.83 15.34 4.87
CA GLY A 441 -10.77 16.09 4.23
C GLY A 441 -9.77 16.74 5.19
N PHE A 442 -9.07 17.76 4.71
CA PHE A 442 -8.24 18.64 5.54
C PHE A 442 -9.10 19.73 6.20
N THR A 443 -8.85 20.03 7.47
CA THR A 443 -9.38 21.24 8.11
C THR A 443 -8.40 22.40 8.05
N ALA A 444 -8.89 23.63 8.29
CA ALA A 444 -8.05 24.81 8.45
C ALA A 444 -7.00 24.65 9.58
N ASN A 445 -7.33 23.92 10.66
CA ASN A 445 -6.41 23.66 11.77
C ASN A 445 -5.23 22.77 11.30
N THR A 446 -5.54 21.71 10.56
CA THR A 446 -4.59 20.78 9.96
C THR A 446 -3.61 21.48 9.02
N LEU A 447 -4.14 22.36 8.16
CA LEU A 447 -3.34 23.13 7.21
C LEU A 447 -2.47 24.17 7.91
N ASN A 448 -2.98 24.83 8.95
CA ASN A 448 -2.22 25.76 9.79
C ASN A 448 -1.07 25.04 10.52
N ALA A 449 -1.33 23.88 11.13
CA ALA A 449 -0.34 23.08 11.84
C ALA A 449 0.76 22.56 10.91
N LEU A 450 0.38 22.08 9.71
CA LEU A 450 1.34 21.68 8.69
C LEU A 450 2.18 22.87 8.20
N TYR A 451 1.58 24.05 7.97
CA TYR A 451 2.33 25.26 7.62
C TYR A 451 3.38 25.61 8.67
N ASP A 452 3.00 25.66 9.95
CA ASP A 452 3.91 25.98 11.05
C ASP A 452 5.03 24.95 11.17
N TYR A 453 4.70 23.67 11.08
CA TYR A 453 5.70 22.59 11.15
C TYR A 453 6.71 22.67 10.00
N LEU A 454 6.26 22.93 8.75
CA LEU A 454 7.16 23.02 7.60
C LEU A 454 8.14 24.20 7.68
N LYS A 455 7.85 25.25 8.46
CA LYS A 455 8.81 26.33 8.74
C LYS A 455 9.94 25.92 9.69
N THR A 456 9.84 24.77 10.37
CA THR A 456 10.89 24.26 11.28
C THR A 456 12.01 23.50 10.58
N ALA A 457 11.91 23.26 9.26
CA ALA A 457 12.79 22.37 8.50
C ALA A 457 14.30 22.71 8.54
N GLY A 458 14.67 23.97 8.75
CA GLY A 458 16.06 24.41 8.70
C GLY A 458 16.70 24.07 7.36
N SER A 459 17.74 23.22 7.39
CA SER A 459 18.46 22.74 6.20
C SER A 459 17.99 21.38 5.67
N VAL A 460 16.99 20.73 6.29
CA VAL A 460 16.52 19.40 5.86
C VAL A 460 16.01 19.47 4.42
N GLN A 461 16.46 18.53 3.58
CA GLN A 461 15.96 18.36 2.22
C GLN A 461 14.75 17.43 2.23
N TRP A 462 13.60 17.96 1.79
CA TRP A 462 12.33 17.24 1.78
C TRP A 462 11.42 17.72 0.65
N TYR A 463 10.50 16.85 0.25
CA TYR A 463 9.34 17.22 -0.56
C TYR A 463 8.07 16.51 -0.06
N ILE A 464 6.92 17.09 -0.38
CA ILE A 464 5.63 16.45 -0.20
C ILE A 464 4.93 16.37 -1.55
N ILE A 465 4.46 15.17 -1.90
CA ILE A 465 3.48 14.95 -2.97
C ILE A 465 2.12 14.67 -2.34
N ILE A 466 1.05 15.23 -2.91
CA ILE A 466 -0.33 15.05 -2.43
C ILE A 466 -1.19 14.60 -3.61
N ASN A 467 -1.31 13.28 -3.77
CA ASN A 467 -1.98 12.58 -4.86
C ASN A 467 -3.48 12.47 -4.66
N LEU A 468 -4.26 12.68 -5.72
CA LEU A 468 -5.70 12.77 -5.57
C LEU A 468 -6.44 11.61 -6.23
N TYR A 469 -7.07 10.86 -5.33
CA TYR A 469 -7.69 9.56 -5.51
C TYR A 469 -9.19 9.64 -5.79
N GLY A 470 -9.96 10.21 -4.88
CA GLY A 470 -11.33 9.73 -4.68
C GLY A 470 -12.49 10.40 -5.38
N GLY A 471 -13.65 10.23 -4.74
CA GLY A 471 -14.93 10.93 -4.87
C GLY A 471 -15.38 11.32 -6.25
N PRO A 472 -15.99 12.50 -6.46
CA PRO A 472 -16.58 12.81 -8.48
C PRO A 472 -16.12 11.90 -9.61
N GLY A 473 -16.85 10.78 -9.73
CA GLY A 473 -16.75 9.70 -10.72
C GLY A 473 -15.61 8.72 -10.49
N SER A 474 -14.75 8.90 -9.48
CA SER A 474 -13.50 8.15 -9.36
C SER A 474 -13.72 6.64 -9.30
N ALA A 475 -13.11 5.95 -10.26
CA ALA A 475 -13.07 4.51 -10.32
C ALA A 475 -12.45 3.90 -9.05
N ILE A 476 -11.57 4.62 -8.33
CA ILE A 476 -10.94 4.12 -7.09
C ILE A 476 -11.95 3.98 -5.96
N ASN A 477 -12.76 5.03 -5.71
CA ASN A 477 -13.79 5.06 -4.66
C ASN A 477 -15.10 4.38 -5.10
N SER A 478 -15.19 3.93 -6.37
CA SER A 478 -16.29 3.10 -6.87
C SER A 478 -16.25 1.64 -6.40
N LYS A 479 -15.29 1.28 -5.53
CA LYS A 479 -14.99 -0.10 -5.09
C LYS A 479 -14.95 -0.17 -3.57
N GLY A 480 -15.58 -1.19 -2.98
CA GLY A 480 -15.54 -1.44 -1.54
C GLY A 480 -14.36 -2.30 -1.08
N LEU A 481 -14.30 -2.54 0.22
CA LEU A 481 -13.34 -3.44 0.87
C LEU A 481 -13.57 -4.93 0.53
N ASP A 482 -14.70 -5.26 -0.11
CA ASP A 482 -15.04 -6.57 -0.63
C ASP A 482 -14.28 -6.89 -1.93
N PHE A 483 -14.05 -5.86 -2.77
CA PHE A 483 -13.50 -5.98 -4.12
C PHE A 483 -12.03 -6.38 -4.15
N SER A 484 -11.19 -5.81 -3.29
CA SER A 484 -9.75 -6.13 -3.19
C SER A 484 -9.21 -5.87 -1.77
N ALA A 485 -8.01 -6.37 -1.47
CA ALA A 485 -7.37 -6.29 -0.15
C ALA A 485 -6.77 -4.90 0.17
N TYR A 486 -7.47 -3.82 -0.17
CA TYR A 486 -6.97 -2.45 -0.12
C TYR A 486 -7.93 -1.54 0.65
N ASN A 487 -7.41 -0.86 1.68
CA ASN A 487 -8.22 -0.12 2.65
C ASN A 487 -8.61 1.30 2.23
N ASP A 488 -7.74 2.02 1.54
CA ASP A 488 -7.83 3.47 1.28
C ASP A 488 -8.92 3.88 0.26
N ARG A 489 -9.98 3.07 0.09
CA ARG A 489 -11.08 3.24 -0.88
C ARG A 489 -11.98 4.45 -0.62
N GLU A 490 -11.94 5.03 0.58
CA GLU A 490 -12.67 6.27 0.92
C GLU A 490 -11.77 7.51 0.91
N SER A 491 -10.54 7.40 0.38
CA SER A 491 -9.58 8.49 0.43
C SER A 491 -10.01 9.68 -0.42
N LEU A 492 -9.97 10.83 0.24
CA LEU A 492 -9.58 12.09 -0.36
C LEU A 492 -8.06 12.00 -0.63
N TRP A 493 -7.23 12.78 0.05
CA TRP A 493 -5.83 13.03 -0.31
C TRP A 493 -4.94 11.85 0.07
N VAL A 494 -4.01 11.44 -0.80
CA VAL A 494 -2.97 10.44 -0.50
C VAL A 494 -1.61 11.11 -0.58
N LEU A 495 -0.95 11.27 0.57
CA LEU A 495 0.31 11.98 0.71
C LEU A 495 1.50 11.04 0.60
N GLN A 496 2.58 11.55 0.02
CA GLN A 496 3.93 11.02 0.10
C GLN A 496 4.79 12.13 0.74
N ASN A 497 5.23 11.91 1.97
CA ASN A 497 6.10 12.82 2.70
C ASN A 497 7.52 12.21 2.63
N TYR A 498 8.47 12.91 2.00
CA TYR A 498 9.75 12.33 1.61
C TYR A 498 10.91 13.23 2.04
N GLY A 499 11.97 12.64 2.56
CA GLY A 499 13.15 13.32 3.06
C GLY A 499 14.44 12.61 2.71
N TYR A 500 15.48 13.38 2.41
CA TYR A 500 16.80 12.87 2.05
C TYR A 500 17.71 12.73 3.27
N GLY A 501 18.57 11.70 3.27
CA GLY A 501 19.51 11.46 4.37
C GLY A 501 18.83 11.04 5.69
N ALA A 502 19.65 10.83 6.72
CA ALA A 502 19.19 10.39 8.05
C ALA A 502 18.63 11.56 8.88
N GLU A 503 19.13 12.77 8.64
CA GLU A 503 18.68 14.03 9.25
C GLU A 503 17.21 14.36 8.96
N SER A 504 16.62 13.77 7.92
CA SER A 504 15.22 13.98 7.55
C SER A 504 14.23 13.11 8.34
N ILE A 505 14.68 12.07 9.04
CA ILE A 505 13.80 11.05 9.64
C ILE A 505 12.79 11.69 10.61
N ASP A 506 13.30 12.44 11.59
CA ASP A 506 12.46 13.11 12.59
C ASP A 506 11.58 14.21 11.99
N PHE A 507 12.06 14.86 10.93
CA PHE A 507 11.29 15.88 10.23
C PHE A 507 10.09 15.29 9.47
N VAL A 508 10.29 14.20 8.71
CA VAL A 508 9.20 13.52 8.00
C VAL A 508 8.23 12.83 8.98
N ASN A 509 8.72 12.30 10.10
CA ASN A 509 7.88 11.88 11.23
C ASN A 509 7.01 13.03 11.75
N GLY A 510 7.58 14.21 11.91
CA GLY A 510 6.88 15.43 12.33
C GLY A 510 5.86 15.94 11.32
N ILE A 511 6.08 15.81 10.01
CA ILE A 511 5.08 16.13 8.97
C ILE A 511 3.81 15.29 9.19
N ASN A 512 3.95 13.96 9.31
CA ASN A 512 2.82 13.08 9.60
C ASN A 512 2.12 13.47 10.90
N LYS A 513 2.91 13.75 11.96
CA LYS A 513 2.38 14.13 13.28
C LYS A 513 1.59 15.44 13.24
N ALA A 514 2.10 16.48 12.57
CA ALA A 514 1.44 17.78 12.45
C ALA A 514 0.08 17.71 11.72
N ILE A 515 -0.10 16.74 10.83
CA ILE A 515 -1.38 16.48 10.16
C ILE A 515 -2.33 15.71 11.08
N ILE A 516 -1.85 14.62 11.71
CA ILE A 516 -2.70 13.70 12.48
C ILE A 516 -3.14 14.32 13.82
N ASP A 517 -2.21 14.89 14.60
CA ASP A 517 -2.48 15.51 15.90
C ASP A 517 -3.45 16.71 15.79
N ALA A 518 -3.44 17.42 14.66
CA ALA A 518 -4.28 18.60 14.43
C ALA A 518 -5.73 18.25 14.06
N GLN A 519 -6.05 16.97 13.85
CA GLN A 519 -7.36 16.50 13.43
C GLN A 519 -7.69 15.11 14.04
N PRO A 520 -7.59 14.93 15.37
CA PRO A 520 -7.57 13.62 16.04
C PRO A 520 -8.88 12.83 15.92
N GLN A 521 -9.98 13.48 15.52
CA GLN A 521 -11.26 12.85 15.22
C GLN A 521 -11.32 12.15 13.84
N THR A 522 -10.25 12.23 13.04
CA THR A 522 -10.20 11.65 11.68
C THR A 522 -9.34 10.38 11.65
N SER A 523 -9.93 9.31 11.12
CA SER A 523 -9.22 8.06 10.84
C SER A 523 -8.37 8.19 9.58
N PHE A 524 -7.19 8.79 9.73
CA PHE A 524 -6.15 8.76 8.70
C PHE A 524 -5.60 7.34 8.53
N GLY A 525 -5.32 6.94 7.28
CA GLY A 525 -4.57 5.72 6.95
C GLY A 525 -3.17 6.04 6.45
N ALA A 526 -2.51 5.03 5.88
CA ALA A 526 -1.25 5.18 5.15
C ALA A 526 -1.28 4.29 3.91
N TYR A 527 -0.49 4.63 2.88
CA TYR A 527 -0.52 3.96 1.59
C TYR A 527 0.70 3.03 1.42
N LEU A 528 0.47 1.72 1.29
CA LEU A 528 1.49 0.68 1.37
C LEU A 528 2.56 0.72 0.27
N ASN A 529 2.27 1.26 -0.92
CA ASN A 529 3.31 1.48 -1.95
C ASN A 529 4.36 2.53 -1.50
N TYR A 530 4.06 3.36 -0.50
CA TYR A 530 5.01 4.21 0.23
C TYR A 530 5.23 3.65 1.64
N VAL A 531 5.65 2.38 1.71
CA VAL A 531 5.87 1.62 2.95
C VAL A 531 6.86 2.32 3.89
N ASP A 532 6.47 2.41 5.16
CA ASP A 532 7.19 3.13 6.20
C ASP A 532 7.80 2.12 7.21
N PRO A 533 9.13 1.93 7.20
CA PRO A 533 9.81 0.98 8.07
C PRO A 533 9.85 1.39 9.56
N SER A 534 9.31 2.55 9.94
CA SER A 534 9.24 2.99 11.34
C SER A 534 8.03 2.46 12.11
N TYR A 535 7.02 1.90 11.41
CA TYR A 535 5.87 1.27 12.06
C TYR A 535 6.18 -0.16 12.50
N ASP A 536 5.73 -0.53 13.70
CA ASP A 536 5.59 -1.94 14.08
C ASP A 536 4.48 -2.61 13.24
N ALA A 537 4.46 -3.96 13.25
CA ALA A 537 3.52 -4.73 12.44
C ALA A 537 2.06 -4.35 12.74
N ALA A 538 1.66 -4.22 14.00
CA ALA A 538 0.29 -3.89 14.37
C ALA A 538 -0.15 -2.49 13.87
N THR A 539 0.73 -1.50 13.98
CA THR A 539 0.50 -0.14 13.48
C THR A 539 0.42 -0.12 11.95
N ALA A 540 1.33 -0.83 11.28
CA ALA A 540 1.32 -1.00 9.83
C ALA A 540 0.02 -1.68 9.36
N HIS A 541 -0.40 -2.78 9.99
CA HIS A 541 -1.64 -3.49 9.67
C HIS A 541 -2.86 -2.59 9.85
N LYS A 542 -2.91 -1.80 10.93
CA LYS A 542 -4.01 -0.87 11.20
C LYS A 542 -4.11 0.27 10.17
N LEU A 543 -2.98 0.78 9.70
CA LEU A 543 -2.93 1.90 8.74
C LEU A 543 -3.09 1.47 7.28
N TYR A 544 -2.49 0.33 6.87
CA TYR A 544 -2.52 -0.16 5.48
C TYR A 544 -3.74 -1.02 5.13
N TYR A 545 -4.29 -1.74 6.11
CA TYR A 545 -5.39 -2.69 5.89
C TYR A 545 -6.63 -2.40 6.73
N GLY A 546 -6.48 -1.86 7.94
CA GLY A 546 -7.60 -1.70 8.86
C GLY A 546 -8.19 -3.05 9.32
N ASP A 547 -9.05 -3.01 10.33
CA ASP A 547 -9.43 -4.23 11.08
C ASP A 547 -10.18 -5.26 10.20
N VAL A 548 -11.00 -4.79 9.25
CA VAL A 548 -11.84 -5.64 8.39
C VAL A 548 -11.00 -6.40 7.36
N VAL A 549 -10.14 -5.70 6.60
CA VAL A 549 -9.28 -6.35 5.60
C VAL A 549 -8.22 -7.18 6.32
N TYR A 550 -7.59 -6.66 7.38
CA TYR A 550 -6.59 -7.40 8.14
C TYR A 550 -7.13 -8.72 8.70
N SER A 551 -8.33 -8.73 9.29
CA SER A 551 -8.94 -9.97 9.81
C SER A 551 -9.17 -11.02 8.72
N ARG A 552 -9.64 -10.60 7.53
CA ARG A 552 -9.82 -11.47 6.35
C ARG A 552 -8.48 -12.01 5.84
N LEU A 553 -7.45 -11.17 5.79
CA LEU A 553 -6.10 -11.53 5.36
C LEU A 553 -5.41 -12.48 6.36
N ALA A 554 -5.52 -12.23 7.66
CA ALA A 554 -4.96 -13.11 8.70
C ALA A 554 -5.62 -14.49 8.72
N ALA A 555 -6.93 -14.57 8.44
CA ALA A 555 -7.65 -15.84 8.27
C ALA A 555 -7.26 -16.60 6.99
N LEU A 556 -6.83 -15.90 5.93
CA LEU A 556 -6.22 -16.52 4.75
C LEU A 556 -4.79 -17.00 5.03
N LYS A 557 -3.97 -16.19 5.72
CA LYS A 557 -2.55 -16.47 6.01
C LYS A 557 -2.37 -17.82 6.68
N LYS A 558 -3.16 -18.07 7.73
CA LYS A 558 -3.21 -19.35 8.46
C LYS A 558 -3.56 -20.58 7.60
N ARG A 559 -4.14 -20.41 6.41
CA ARG A 559 -4.48 -21.51 5.48
C ARG A 559 -3.45 -21.70 4.36
N VAL A 560 -2.94 -20.62 3.76
CA VAL A 560 -2.07 -20.71 2.56
C VAL A 560 -0.58 -20.58 2.86
N ASP A 561 -0.21 -20.03 4.02
CA ASP A 561 1.16 -19.93 4.50
C ASP A 561 1.23 -19.95 6.04
N PRO A 562 0.90 -21.11 6.67
CA PRO A 562 0.88 -21.24 8.14
C PRO A 562 2.26 -21.14 8.80
N ASN A 563 3.34 -21.32 8.03
CA ASN A 563 4.72 -21.23 8.52
C ASN A 563 5.32 -19.81 8.34
N SER A 564 4.54 -18.88 7.77
CA SER A 564 4.98 -17.56 7.32
C SER A 564 6.28 -17.64 6.52
N VAL A 565 6.33 -18.48 5.47
CA VAL A 565 7.44 -18.54 4.51
C VAL A 565 7.58 -17.19 3.82
N PHE A 566 6.48 -16.61 3.35
CA PHE A 566 6.44 -15.22 2.86
C PHE A 566 6.33 -14.29 4.07
N TRP A 567 7.41 -13.58 4.38
CA TRP A 567 7.49 -12.74 5.57
C TRP A 567 8.41 -11.55 5.33
N ASN A 568 8.06 -10.42 5.93
CA ASN A 568 8.87 -9.23 6.16
C ASN A 568 8.36 -8.59 7.48
N PRO A 569 9.02 -7.57 8.06
CA PRO A 569 8.64 -6.98 9.34
C PRO A 569 7.20 -6.45 9.48
N GLN A 570 6.46 -6.27 8.39
CA GLN A 570 5.07 -5.79 8.39
C GLN A 570 4.10 -6.70 7.62
N ALA A 571 4.54 -7.89 7.22
CA ALA A 571 3.69 -8.89 6.56
C ALA A 571 2.49 -9.28 7.44
N ILE A 572 1.43 -9.81 6.83
CA ILE A 572 0.24 -10.30 7.54
C ILE A 572 0.65 -11.44 8.48
N GLY A 573 0.42 -11.25 9.79
CA GLY A 573 0.85 -12.21 10.82
C GLY A 573 2.35 -12.24 11.08
N ALA A 574 3.05 -11.12 10.84
CA ALA A 574 4.41 -10.86 11.33
C ALA A 574 4.45 -10.58 12.85
#